data_AF-R9LXB3-F1
#
_entry.id   AF-R9LXB3-F1
#
_cell.length_a   1.000
_cell.length_b   1.000
_cell.length_c   1.000
_cell.angle_alpha   90.00
_cell.angle_beta   90.00
_cell.angle_gamma   90.00
#
_symmetry.space_group_name_H-M   'P 1'
#
loop_
_entity.id
_entity.type
_entity.pdbx_description
1 polymer ?
#
loop_
_entity_poly.entity_id
_entity_poly.type
_entity_poly.pdbx_seq_one_letter_code
_entity_poly.pdbx_strand_id
1 'polypeptide(L)'
;MLGFIDLNWNQDLSLWPHDPIVQKTDQFSGGADHFLQIVEETVKWSKTIIGETPYTIVAGYSMGGLFALYTSYRSALFDAIVCASGSVWYPDFYEYATAHSMKRQPRSIYLSLGKKETNTRNPYLQKTASIMEKLETFYHRLHIPCIFQWNPGNHFADADLRLAKGIFWSFQEMNKK
;
A
#
# COMPACT_ATOMS: atom_id res chain seq x y z
N MET A 1 -5.16 -6.42 -15.92
CA MET A 1 -5.01 -6.18 -14.47
C MET A 1 -4.89 -7.54 -13.80
N LEU A 2 -3.91 -7.71 -12.90
CA LEU A 2 -3.77 -8.92 -12.10
C LEU A 2 -4.47 -8.68 -10.77
N GLY A 3 -5.26 -9.65 -10.30
CA GLY A 3 -5.94 -9.59 -9.00
C GLY A 3 -5.54 -10.80 -8.16
N PHE A 4 -5.21 -10.55 -6.90
CA PHE A 4 -4.90 -11.60 -5.92
C PHE A 4 -6.08 -11.66 -4.96
N ILE A 5 -6.89 -12.71 -5.08
CA ILE A 5 -8.18 -12.85 -4.37
C ILE A 5 -8.22 -14.02 -3.38
N ASP A 6 -7.33 -15.00 -3.55
CA ASP A 6 -7.21 -16.16 -2.67
C ASP A 6 -5.96 -16.00 -1.80
N LEU A 7 -6.11 -15.24 -0.72
CA LEU A 7 -5.04 -14.97 0.24
C LEU A 7 -5.57 -14.98 1.68
N ASN A 8 -4.74 -15.43 2.61
CA ASN A 8 -4.95 -15.27 4.03
C ASN A 8 -4.60 -13.82 4.40
N TRP A 9 -5.58 -12.93 4.23
CA TRP A 9 -5.41 -11.47 4.25
C TRP A 9 -4.45 -10.91 5.31
N ASN A 10 -4.60 -11.28 6.59
CA ASN A 10 -3.73 -10.77 7.65
C ASN A 10 -2.37 -11.49 7.72
N GLN A 11 -2.32 -12.77 7.35
CA GLN A 11 -1.10 -13.57 7.39
C GLN A 11 -0.17 -13.18 6.25
N ASP A 12 -0.68 -13.22 5.02
CA ASP A 12 0.10 -13.02 3.80
C ASP A 12 0.51 -11.56 3.59
N LEU A 13 -0.26 -10.60 4.12
CA LEU A 13 0.02 -9.17 3.94
C LEU A 13 0.72 -8.50 5.13
N SER A 14 0.89 -9.20 6.25
CA SER A 14 1.63 -8.64 7.40
C SER A 14 3.13 -8.64 7.13
N LEU A 15 3.78 -7.54 7.48
CA LEU A 15 5.19 -7.30 7.15
C LEU A 15 6.12 -8.10 8.05
N TRP A 16 5.73 -8.24 9.32
CA TRP A 16 6.39 -9.02 10.35
C TRP A 16 5.32 -9.62 11.28
N PRO A 17 5.64 -10.69 12.03
CA PRO A 17 4.70 -11.27 12.99
C PRO A 17 4.28 -10.25 14.05
N HIS A 18 3.01 -10.29 14.45
CA HIS A 18 2.50 -9.52 15.58
C HIS A 18 1.26 -10.17 16.19
N ASP A 19 1.04 -9.91 17.49
CA ASP A 19 -0.20 -10.29 18.17
C ASP A 19 -1.44 -9.67 17.49
N PRO A 20 -2.64 -10.25 17.68
CA PRO A 20 -3.86 -9.71 17.10
C PRO A 20 -4.13 -8.25 17.50
N ILE A 21 -4.48 -7.39 16.55
CA ILE A 21 -4.67 -5.93 16.75
C ILE A 21 -6.12 -5.51 16.57
N VAL A 22 -6.80 -5.95 15.49
CA VAL A 22 -8.15 -5.49 15.17
C VAL A 22 -9.19 -6.40 15.81
N GLN A 23 -9.03 -7.71 15.61
CA GLN A 23 -9.87 -8.76 16.15
C GLN A 23 -9.01 -9.77 16.89
N LYS A 24 -9.57 -10.41 17.93
CA LYS A 24 -8.85 -11.41 18.74
C LYS A 24 -8.38 -12.62 17.94
N THR A 25 -9.00 -12.88 16.80
CA THR A 25 -8.71 -14.00 15.90
C THR A 25 -7.79 -13.62 14.75
N ASP A 26 -7.35 -12.36 14.65
CA ASP A 26 -6.41 -11.96 13.61
C ASP A 26 -5.11 -12.75 13.75
N GLN A 27 -4.55 -13.17 12.62
CA GLN A 27 -3.25 -13.84 12.57
C GLN A 27 -2.35 -13.01 11.68
N PHE A 28 -1.38 -12.33 12.27
CA PHE A 28 -0.35 -11.61 11.54
C PHE A 28 0.96 -12.39 11.65
N SER A 29 1.26 -13.19 10.63
CA SER A 29 2.38 -14.13 10.61
C SER A 29 3.66 -13.57 9.97
N GLY A 30 3.63 -12.37 9.39
CA GLY A 30 4.76 -11.80 8.67
C GLY A 30 4.96 -12.35 7.26
N GLY A 31 3.89 -12.78 6.59
CA GLY A 31 3.95 -13.46 5.29
C GLY A 31 4.28 -12.57 4.08
N ALA A 32 4.40 -11.25 4.25
CA ALA A 32 4.53 -10.30 3.14
C ALA A 32 5.71 -10.60 2.19
N ASP A 33 6.82 -11.10 2.70
CA ASP A 33 7.97 -11.44 1.85
C ASP A 33 7.69 -12.61 0.93
N HIS A 34 7.03 -13.65 1.43
CA HIS A 34 6.63 -14.79 0.62
C HIS A 34 5.55 -14.40 -0.38
N PHE A 35 4.55 -13.63 0.06
CA PHE A 35 3.51 -13.15 -0.83
C PHE A 35 4.07 -12.24 -1.94
N LEU A 36 5.06 -11.40 -1.63
CA LEU A 36 5.75 -10.59 -2.63
C LEU A 36 6.42 -11.44 -3.70
N GLN A 37 7.06 -12.56 -3.35
CA GLN A 37 7.65 -13.47 -4.35
C GLN A 37 6.60 -13.95 -5.36
N ILE A 38 5.42 -14.36 -4.87
CA ILE A 38 4.29 -14.78 -5.72
C ILE A 38 3.84 -13.63 -6.63
N VAL A 39 3.71 -12.41 -6.10
CA VAL A 39 3.34 -11.22 -6.89
C VAL A 39 4.38 -10.95 -7.97
N GLU A 40 5.68 -10.98 -7.65
CA GLU A 40 6.77 -10.74 -8.59
C GLU A 40 6.79 -11.78 -9.72
N GLU A 41 6.63 -13.06 -9.39
CA GLU A 41 6.55 -14.15 -10.36
C GLU A 41 5.34 -14.01 -11.28
N THR A 42 4.19 -13.65 -10.71
CA THR A 42 2.95 -13.43 -11.48
C THR A 42 3.08 -12.23 -12.42
N VAL A 43 3.71 -11.14 -11.98
CA VAL A 43 4.00 -9.97 -12.83
C VAL A 43 4.94 -10.37 -13.99
N LYS A 44 6.04 -11.08 -13.69
CA LYS A 44 6.98 -11.57 -14.72
C LYS A 44 6.27 -12.49 -15.72
N TRP A 45 5.47 -13.44 -15.25
CA TRP A 45 4.67 -14.32 -16.09
C TRP A 45 3.71 -13.53 -16.98
N SER A 46 3.01 -12.53 -16.44
CA SER A 46 2.05 -11.74 -17.22
C SER A 46 2.69 -11.05 -18.43
N LYS A 47 3.94 -10.58 -18.31
CA LYS A 47 4.71 -9.97 -19.40
C LYS A 47 5.04 -10.94 -20.54
N THR A 48 5.11 -12.24 -20.26
CA THR A 48 5.28 -13.26 -21.31
C THR A 48 4.03 -13.41 -22.19
N ILE A 49 2.87 -12.96 -21.70
CA ILE A 49 1.58 -13.03 -22.40
C ILE A 49 1.28 -11.71 -23.12
N ILE A 50 1.44 -10.59 -22.41
CA ILE A 50 1.02 -9.26 -22.90
C ILE A 50 2.17 -8.42 -23.49
N GLY A 51 3.42 -8.89 -23.37
CA GLY A 51 4.62 -8.14 -23.72
C GLY A 51 5.05 -7.16 -22.62
N GLU A 52 6.08 -6.36 -22.92
CA GLU A 52 6.58 -5.33 -22.01
C GLU A 52 5.61 -4.15 -21.93
N THR A 53 5.45 -3.62 -20.72
CA THR A 53 4.61 -2.45 -20.42
C THR A 53 5.48 -1.30 -19.91
N PRO A 54 5.17 -0.04 -20.25
CA PRO A 54 5.98 1.10 -19.83
C PRO A 54 6.00 1.30 -18.30
N TYR A 55 4.92 0.93 -17.61
CA TYR A 55 4.76 1.10 -16.18
C TYR A 55 4.08 -0.11 -15.53
N THR A 56 4.52 -0.46 -14.32
CA THR A 56 3.86 -1.43 -13.44
C THR A 56 3.36 -0.72 -12.18
N ILE A 57 2.06 -0.75 -11.92
CA ILE A 57 1.46 -0.13 -10.72
C ILE A 57 1.02 -1.24 -9.77
N VAL A 58 1.42 -1.14 -8.49
CA VAL A 58 0.84 -1.97 -7.42
C VAL A 58 -0.16 -1.14 -6.64
N ALA A 59 -1.37 -1.68 -6.48
CA ALA A 59 -2.46 -1.02 -5.79
C ALA A 59 -3.09 -1.97 -4.78
N GLY A 60 -3.36 -1.47 -3.59
CA GLY A 60 -4.00 -2.26 -2.55
C GLY A 60 -4.81 -1.41 -1.57
N TYR A 61 -5.75 -2.10 -0.92
CA TYR A 61 -6.67 -1.51 0.05
C TYR A 61 -6.40 -2.09 1.44
N SER A 62 -6.53 -1.29 2.52
CA SER A 62 -6.34 -1.80 3.90
C SER A 62 -4.95 -2.45 4.08
N MET A 63 -4.86 -3.70 4.54
CA MET A 63 -3.59 -4.45 4.58
C MET A 63 -2.91 -4.53 3.21
N GLY A 64 -3.69 -4.61 2.13
CA GLY A 64 -3.15 -4.58 0.77
C GLY A 64 -2.49 -3.24 0.44
N GLY A 65 -2.99 -2.13 0.99
CA GLY A 65 -2.39 -0.81 0.80
C GLY A 65 -1.08 -0.66 1.56
N LEU A 66 -1.04 -1.18 2.79
CA LEU A 66 0.19 -1.32 3.57
C LEU A 66 1.22 -2.18 2.81
N PHE A 67 0.81 -3.35 2.33
CA PHE A 67 1.64 -4.23 1.51
C PHE A 67 2.15 -3.53 0.25
N ALA A 68 1.29 -2.76 -0.44
CA ALA A 68 1.68 -2.00 -1.62
C ALA A 68 2.84 -1.03 -1.32
N LEU A 69 2.78 -0.28 -0.21
CA LEU A 69 3.91 0.57 0.22
C LEU A 69 5.15 -0.27 0.54
N TYR A 70 4.98 -1.36 1.27
CA TYR A 70 6.05 -2.26 1.65
C TYR A 70 6.83 -2.78 0.43
N THR A 71 6.14 -3.06 -0.69
CA THR A 71 6.80 -3.55 -1.91
C THR A 71 7.92 -2.64 -2.41
N SER A 72 7.81 -1.31 -2.26
CA SER A 72 8.85 -0.36 -2.70
C SER A 72 10.19 -0.54 -1.96
N TYR A 73 10.16 -1.06 -0.73
CA TYR A 73 11.34 -1.34 0.10
C TYR A 73 11.94 -2.71 -0.17
N ARG A 74 11.21 -3.59 -0.87
CA ARG A 74 11.59 -4.99 -1.08
C ARG A 74 11.78 -5.36 -2.53
N SER A 75 11.19 -4.61 -3.46
CA SER A 75 11.18 -4.89 -4.91
C SER A 75 11.48 -3.64 -5.72
N ALA A 76 12.13 -3.84 -6.87
CA ALA A 76 12.32 -2.82 -7.89
C ALA A 76 11.28 -2.90 -9.02
N LEU A 77 10.29 -3.80 -8.97
CA LEU A 77 9.37 -4.02 -10.09
C LEU A 77 8.35 -2.90 -10.31
N PHE A 78 7.94 -2.19 -9.26
CA PHE A 78 6.80 -1.28 -9.32
C PHE A 78 7.22 0.17 -9.57
N ASP A 79 6.61 0.80 -10.57
CA ASP A 79 6.82 2.21 -10.94
C ASP A 79 5.96 3.17 -10.12
N ALA A 80 4.80 2.73 -9.66
CA ALA A 80 3.94 3.54 -8.80
C ALA A 80 3.21 2.69 -7.77
N ILE A 81 2.90 3.31 -6.64
CA ILE A 81 2.26 2.67 -5.49
C ILE A 81 0.93 3.35 -5.19
N VAL A 82 -0.13 2.55 -5.00
CA VAL A 82 -1.43 3.02 -4.53
C VAL A 82 -1.79 2.35 -3.22
N CYS A 83 -1.80 3.14 -2.15
CA CYS A 83 -2.15 2.72 -0.80
C CYS A 83 -3.49 3.36 -0.41
N ALA A 84 -4.58 2.67 -0.74
CA ALA A 84 -5.93 3.13 -0.43
C ALA A 84 -6.37 2.65 0.95
N SER A 85 -6.72 3.57 1.84
CA SER A 85 -7.16 3.26 3.22
C SER A 85 -6.20 2.30 3.93
N GLY A 86 -4.90 2.46 3.66
CA GLY A 86 -3.90 1.47 4.02
C GLY A 86 -3.73 1.31 5.53
N SER A 87 -3.46 0.08 5.97
CA SER A 87 -3.24 -0.27 7.37
C SER A 87 -1.87 0.19 7.90
N VAL A 88 -1.47 1.43 7.62
CA VAL A 88 -0.18 2.02 8.03
C VAL A 88 -0.03 2.16 9.54
N TRP A 89 -1.11 1.94 10.29
CA TRP A 89 -1.09 1.76 11.74
C TRP A 89 -0.39 0.49 12.20
N TYR A 90 -0.06 -0.42 11.28
CA TYR A 90 0.65 -1.66 11.59
C TYR A 90 1.96 -1.33 12.34
N PRO A 91 2.24 -2.01 13.46
CA PRO A 91 3.29 -1.61 14.41
C PRO A 91 4.63 -1.41 13.71
N ASP A 92 5.31 -0.30 13.99
CA ASP A 92 6.65 0.08 13.50
C ASP A 92 6.78 0.34 11.99
N PHE A 93 5.68 0.41 11.24
CA PHE A 93 5.76 0.61 9.80
C PHE A 93 6.37 1.97 9.41
N TYR A 94 6.05 3.04 10.14
CA TYR A 94 6.60 4.38 9.85
C TYR A 94 8.11 4.44 10.10
N GLU A 95 8.54 3.87 11.22
CA GLU A 95 9.93 3.74 11.61
C GLU A 95 10.70 2.92 10.58
N TYR A 96 10.15 1.77 10.16
CA TYR A 96 10.70 0.97 9.07
C TYR A 96 10.84 1.77 7.77
N ALA A 97 9.77 2.44 7.33
CA ALA A 97 9.74 3.22 6.09
C ALA A 97 10.79 4.34 6.07
N THR A 98 11.04 4.97 7.22
CA THR A 98 11.97 6.10 7.33
C THR A 98 13.42 5.68 7.59
N ALA A 99 13.65 4.46 8.06
CA ALA A 99 14.99 3.92 8.32
C ALA A 99 15.57 3.12 7.13
N HIS A 100 14.75 2.74 6.14
CA HIS A 100 15.17 1.88 5.04
C HIS A 100 15.07 2.58 3.69
N SER A 101 16.06 2.38 2.83
CA SER A 101 16.01 2.84 1.44
C SER A 101 15.11 1.94 0.59
N MET A 102 14.33 2.54 -0.30
CA MET A 102 13.58 1.80 -1.32
C MET A 102 14.53 1.11 -2.30
N LYS A 103 14.15 -0.06 -2.82
CA LYS A 103 14.97 -0.78 -3.83
C LYS A 103 15.01 -0.04 -5.16
N ARG A 104 13.90 0.61 -5.50
CA ARG A 104 13.79 1.59 -6.57
C ARG A 104 12.81 2.67 -6.13
N GLN A 105 13.19 3.92 -6.33
CA GLN A 105 12.30 5.03 -6.04
C GLN A 105 11.10 5.01 -7.01
N PRO A 106 9.85 4.89 -6.52
CA PRO A 106 8.68 4.95 -7.36
C PRO A 106 8.53 6.35 -7.94
N ARG A 107 7.92 6.42 -9.12
CA ARG A 107 7.59 7.67 -9.81
C ARG A 107 6.41 8.40 -9.15
N SER A 108 5.53 7.67 -8.47
CA SER A 108 4.44 8.26 -7.70
C SER A 108 3.95 7.36 -6.57
N ILE A 109 3.45 7.98 -5.50
CA ILE A 109 2.81 7.31 -4.37
C ILE A 109 1.47 7.99 -4.09
N TYR A 110 0.38 7.22 -4.16
CA TYR A 110 -0.95 7.67 -3.80
C TYR A 110 -1.34 7.12 -2.44
N LEU A 111 -1.67 8.00 -1.50
CA LEU A 111 -2.23 7.65 -0.20
C LEU A 111 -3.68 8.14 -0.16
N SER A 112 -4.57 7.36 0.45
CA SER A 112 -5.91 7.86 0.77
C SER A 112 -6.49 7.30 2.05
N LEU A 113 -7.43 8.03 2.64
CA LEU A 113 -8.14 7.60 3.84
C LEU A 113 -9.56 8.18 3.88
N GLY A 114 -10.51 7.43 4.42
CA GLY A 114 -11.87 7.89 4.70
C GLY A 114 -11.94 8.76 5.95
N LYS A 115 -12.71 9.85 5.90
CA LYS A 115 -12.83 10.83 7.00
C LYS A 115 -13.32 10.24 8.33
N LYS A 116 -14.00 9.09 8.32
CA LYS A 116 -14.53 8.44 9.53
C LYS A 116 -13.67 7.26 10.01
N GLU A 117 -12.57 6.94 9.35
CA GLU A 117 -11.78 5.73 9.66
C GLU A 117 -11.03 5.79 10.98
N THR A 118 -10.59 6.97 11.40
CA THR A 118 -9.89 7.17 12.68
C THR A 118 -10.85 7.32 13.86
N ASN A 119 -12.16 7.34 13.64
CA ASN A 119 -13.16 7.40 14.71
C ASN A 119 -13.40 5.99 15.29
N THR A 120 -12.41 5.49 16.02
CA THR A 120 -12.40 4.16 16.63
C THR A 120 -11.77 4.22 18.02
N ARG A 121 -12.05 3.22 18.86
CA ARG A 121 -11.41 3.07 20.18
C ARG A 121 -10.07 2.34 20.12
N ASN A 122 -9.73 1.74 18.99
CA ASN A 122 -8.48 1.01 18.85
C ASN A 122 -7.30 2.01 18.72
N PRO A 123 -6.32 1.98 19.65
CA PRO A 123 -5.24 2.97 19.69
C PRO A 123 -4.29 2.88 18.48
N TYR A 124 -4.21 1.75 17.80
CA TYR A 124 -3.44 1.63 16.55
C TYR A 124 -4.16 2.36 15.43
N LEU A 125 -5.43 2.03 15.18
CA LEU A 125 -6.20 2.56 14.06
C LEU A 125 -6.44 4.07 14.17
N GLN A 126 -6.50 4.64 15.38
CA GLN A 126 -6.56 6.09 15.58
C GLN A 126 -5.35 6.83 14.97
N LYS A 127 -4.18 6.19 14.93
CA LYS A 127 -2.93 6.80 14.42
C LYS A 127 -2.84 6.82 12.89
N THR A 128 -3.72 6.08 12.18
CA THR A 128 -3.65 5.90 10.72
C THR A 128 -3.50 7.22 9.97
N ALA A 129 -4.34 8.22 10.27
CA ALA A 129 -4.28 9.53 9.62
C ALA A 129 -2.94 10.23 9.85
N SER A 130 -2.51 10.32 11.11
CA SER A 130 -1.24 10.96 11.46
C SER A 130 -0.03 10.27 10.83
N ILE A 131 -0.09 8.94 10.64
CA ILE A 131 0.97 8.19 9.99
C ILE A 131 0.94 8.44 8.47
N MET A 132 -0.24 8.46 7.83
CA MET A 132 -0.36 8.82 6.41
C MET A 132 0.20 10.22 6.11
N GLU A 133 -0.11 11.21 6.94
CA GLU A 133 0.41 12.59 6.82
C GLU A 133 1.93 12.64 6.97
N LYS A 134 2.48 11.90 7.94
CA LYS A 134 3.93 11.79 8.13
C LYS A 134 4.62 11.09 6.96
N LEU A 135 3.99 10.06 6.39
CA LEU A 135 4.48 9.35 5.21
C LEU A 135 4.46 10.25 3.98
N GLU A 136 3.38 10.99 3.73
CA GLU A 136 3.32 11.97 2.64
C GLU A 136 4.47 12.99 2.75
N THR A 137 4.65 13.58 3.93
CA THR A 137 5.73 14.53 4.19
C THR A 137 7.10 13.88 3.96
N PHE A 138 7.28 12.63 4.38
CA PHE A 138 8.52 11.88 4.17
C PHE A 138 8.81 11.65 2.68
N TYR A 139 7.81 11.20 1.90
CA TYR A 139 7.98 10.95 0.48
C TYR A 139 8.24 12.24 -0.32
N HIS A 140 7.63 13.36 0.06
CA HIS A 140 7.98 14.67 -0.52
C HIS A 140 9.44 15.06 -0.25
N ARG A 141 9.98 14.78 0.94
CA ARG A 141 11.40 15.02 1.24
C ARG A 141 12.35 14.16 0.41
N LEU A 142 11.89 12.98 -0.03
CA LEU A 142 12.62 12.14 -0.98
C LEU A 142 12.42 12.58 -2.44
N HIS A 143 11.71 13.69 -2.70
CA HIS A 143 11.35 14.15 -4.03
C HIS A 143 10.50 13.15 -4.83
N ILE A 144 9.72 12.32 -4.14
CA ILE A 144 8.72 11.45 -4.77
C ILE A 144 7.40 12.22 -4.88
N PRO A 145 6.79 12.34 -6.08
CA PRO A 145 5.42 12.80 -6.21
C PRO A 145 4.48 11.97 -5.35
N CYS A 146 3.91 12.60 -4.31
CA CYS A 146 3.03 11.94 -3.35
C CYS A 146 1.79 12.79 -3.10
N ILE A 147 0.64 12.16 -2.90
CA ILE A 147 -0.58 12.84 -2.44
C ILE A 147 -1.25 12.04 -1.34
N PHE A 148 -1.78 12.72 -0.33
CA PHE A 148 -2.70 12.15 0.65
C PHE A 148 -4.13 12.67 0.44
N GLN A 149 -4.98 11.82 -0.14
CA GLN A 149 -6.37 12.16 -0.48
C GLN A 149 -7.36 11.70 0.59
N TRP A 150 -8.10 12.66 1.15
CA TRP A 150 -9.27 12.36 1.98
C TRP A 150 -10.50 11.99 1.16
N ASN A 151 -11.22 10.97 1.59
CA ASN A 151 -12.48 10.53 0.99
C ASN A 151 -13.65 10.63 2.00
N PRO A 152 -14.89 10.91 1.55
CA PRO A 152 -16.07 10.72 2.39
C PRO A 152 -16.23 9.26 2.85
N GLY A 153 -16.91 9.07 3.98
CA GLY A 153 -17.26 7.73 4.49
C GLY A 153 -16.26 7.09 5.43
N ASN A 154 -16.47 5.80 5.71
CA ASN A 154 -15.65 4.95 6.59
C ASN A 154 -14.74 4.04 5.75
N HIS A 155 -14.14 3.03 6.40
CA HIS A 155 -13.17 2.10 5.80
C HIS A 155 -13.76 1.16 4.74
N PHE A 156 -15.09 0.98 4.71
CA PHE A 156 -15.74 0.08 3.77
C PHE A 156 -16.45 0.83 2.64
N ALA A 157 -16.41 2.16 2.66
CA ALA A 157 -17.06 2.98 1.65
C ALA A 157 -16.20 3.13 0.40
N ASP A 158 -16.78 2.82 -0.76
CA ASP A 158 -16.24 3.11 -2.09
C ASP A 158 -14.83 2.54 -2.34
N ALA A 159 -14.55 1.31 -1.86
CA ALA A 159 -13.21 0.71 -1.95
C ALA A 159 -12.68 0.67 -3.40
N ASP A 160 -13.49 0.18 -4.33
CA ASP A 160 -13.13 0.08 -5.76
C ASP A 160 -12.87 1.46 -6.38
N LEU A 161 -13.71 2.44 -6.06
CA LEU A 161 -13.58 3.80 -6.57
C LEU A 161 -12.32 4.48 -6.03
N ARG A 162 -11.96 4.26 -4.75
CA ARG A 162 -10.74 4.81 -4.16
C ARG A 162 -9.49 4.23 -4.82
N LEU A 163 -9.48 2.91 -5.07
CA LEU A 163 -8.40 2.27 -5.83
C LEU A 163 -8.31 2.83 -7.26
N ALA A 164 -9.44 2.91 -7.96
CA ALA A 164 -9.50 3.44 -9.33
C ALA A 164 -8.96 4.88 -9.41
N LYS A 165 -9.34 5.75 -8.47
CA LYS A 165 -8.80 7.12 -8.37
C LYS A 165 -7.29 7.13 -8.18
N GLY A 166 -6.76 6.30 -7.29
CA GLY A 166 -5.33 6.21 -7.04
C GLY A 166 -4.54 5.70 -8.23
N ILE A 167 -5.04 4.67 -8.92
CA ILE A 167 -4.43 4.12 -10.14
C ILE A 167 -4.43 5.18 -11.24
N PHE A 168 -5.57 5.84 -11.46
CA PHE A 168 -5.70 6.88 -12.48
C PHE A 168 -4.77 8.06 -12.22
N TRP A 169 -4.74 8.58 -10.99
CA TRP A 169 -3.83 9.66 -10.61
C TRP A 169 -2.36 9.26 -10.81
N SER A 170 -1.99 8.06 -10.38
CA SER A 170 -0.61 7.56 -10.51
C SER A 170 -0.19 7.45 -11.97
N PHE A 171 -1.09 6.96 -12.83
CA PHE A 171 -0.88 6.91 -14.27
C PHE A 171 -0.71 8.30 -14.88
N GLN A 172 -1.53 9.28 -14.50
CA GLN A 172 -1.38 10.65 -14.96
C GLN A 172 -0.04 11.26 -14.53
N GLU A 173 0.37 11.05 -13.28
CA GLU A 173 1.63 11.56 -12.73
C GLU A 173 2.85 11.07 -13.53
N MET A 174 2.89 9.78 -13.86
CA MET A 174 3.98 9.19 -14.64
C MET A 174 4.03 9.67 -16.09
N ASN A 175 2.97 10.28 -16.60
CA ASN A 175 2.88 10.79 -17.98
C ASN A 175 2.94 12.33 -18.06
N LYS A 176 3.22 13.02 -16.95
CA LYS A 176 3.52 14.46 -16.99
C LYS A 176 4.85 14.68 -17.73
N LYS A 177 4.85 15.64 -18.65
CA LYS A 177 6.03 16.08 -19.41
C LYS A 177 6.94 16.96 -18.57
#